data_AF-A0A9E4PG94-F1
#
_entry.id   AF-A0A9E4PG94-F1
#
_cell.length_a   1.000
_cell.length_b   1.000
_cell.length_c   1.000
_cell.angle_alpha   90.00
_cell.angle_beta   90.00
_cell.angle_gamma   90.00
#
_symmetry.space_group_name_H-M   'P 1'
#
loop_
_entity.id
_entity.type
_entity.pdbx_description
1 polymer ?
#
loop_
_entity_poly.entity_id
_entity_poly.type
_entity_poly.pdbx_seq_one_letter_code
_entity_poly.pdbx_strand_id
1 'polypeptide(L)'
;MQESIKIDDESSGTEPRSPDPSKAQSLPKARQYQRIKLTMSLISMGLNIVVPLAFLLAGGSEAIRNLAEGWTSTSGLIVVLYLLVAGAGLQAIEFPFEVYSGFVVEKRFGLSKLSLSGWLWDWLKGTLIQTVLLVAVISGIYWLLRSQPDLWWLWAAVGATLLIVALAALLPVLILPLFYKFEPIPDGELKDRLFALTDRIGTHVQGVYVWHLGEKSSKANAAVTGWGRTRRIIISDTLIESNTPEEIEVVMAHELGHHVRGDVWKMMLVQSVLIFVSFFVIDLALVAWTGSLGLRGIADIAGLPLVLVVGVGVSLVALPVANWLSRRVETAADLYALNLTGMRDQFISAMNKLG
;
A
#
# COMPACT_ATOMS: atom_id res chain seq x y z
N MET A 1 -43.41 34.57 48.83
CA MET A 1 -43.43 34.01 47.47
C MET A 1 -42.09 33.30 47.31
N GLN A 2 -42.01 32.01 47.66
CA GLN A 2 -42.13 30.87 46.72
C GLN A 2 -40.99 30.95 45.68
N GLU A 3 -40.09 29.98 45.53
CA GLU A 3 -40.23 28.53 45.69
C GLU A 3 -38.83 27.90 45.77
N SER A 4 -38.68 26.87 46.59
CA SER A 4 -37.49 26.01 46.69
C SER A 4 -37.43 25.04 45.52
N ILE A 5 -36.27 24.90 44.86
CA ILE A 5 -35.93 23.68 44.12
C ILE A 5 -34.60 23.17 44.65
N LYS A 6 -34.67 22.00 45.28
CA LYS A 6 -33.56 21.15 45.71
C LYS A 6 -32.61 20.91 44.54
N ILE A 7 -31.32 21.08 44.78
CA ILE A 7 -30.28 20.45 43.99
C ILE A 7 -30.09 19.07 44.63
N ASP A 8 -30.65 18.04 44.01
CA ASP A 8 -30.35 16.66 44.40
C ASP A 8 -28.92 16.35 43.94
N ASP A 9 -28.08 16.11 44.94
CA ASP A 9 -26.70 15.64 44.81
C ASP A 9 -26.73 14.14 44.49
N GLU A 10 -26.94 13.80 43.22
CA GLU A 10 -26.65 12.45 42.72
C GLU A 10 -25.17 12.39 42.31
N SER A 11 -24.35 12.00 43.28
CA SER A 11 -23.01 11.47 43.06
C SER A 11 -23.09 10.18 42.22
N SER A 12 -23.18 10.28 40.89
CA SER A 12 -22.92 9.13 40.02
C SER A 12 -21.41 8.93 39.95
N GLY A 13 -20.90 8.04 40.81
CA GLY A 13 -19.51 7.60 40.80
C GLY A 13 -19.10 7.14 39.41
N THR A 14 -18.27 7.93 38.75
CA THR A 14 -17.46 7.46 37.63
C THR A 14 -16.19 6.86 38.23
N GLU A 15 -16.29 5.62 38.70
CA GLU A 15 -15.10 4.79 38.83
C GLU A 15 -14.35 4.84 37.49
N PRO A 16 -13.02 5.05 37.49
CA PRO A 16 -12.25 4.87 36.27
C PRO A 16 -12.48 3.44 35.80
N ARG A 17 -13.18 3.27 34.67
CA ARG A 17 -13.40 1.97 34.02
C ARG A 17 -12.08 1.21 34.03
N SER A 18 -12.03 0.14 34.82
CA SER A 18 -10.88 -0.75 34.85
C SER A 18 -10.60 -1.22 33.42
N PRO A 19 -9.35 -1.20 32.94
CA PRO A 19 -9.04 -1.70 31.61
C PRO A 19 -9.52 -3.15 31.51
N ASP A 20 -10.34 -3.44 30.52
CA ASP A 20 -10.76 -4.80 30.19
C ASP A 20 -9.52 -5.73 30.21
N PRO A 21 -9.51 -6.79 31.04
CA PRO A 21 -8.36 -7.68 31.19
C PRO A 21 -7.89 -8.31 29.88
N SER A 22 -8.78 -8.46 28.89
CA SER A 22 -8.45 -8.94 27.55
C SER A 22 -7.64 -7.90 26.75
N LYS A 23 -7.90 -6.60 26.95
CA LYS A 23 -7.17 -5.46 26.35
C LYS A 23 -5.79 -5.26 26.97
N ALA A 24 -5.64 -5.50 28.27
CA ALA A 24 -4.36 -5.36 28.96
C ALA A 24 -3.30 -6.37 28.49
N GLN A 25 -3.72 -7.56 28.03
CA GLN A 25 -2.83 -8.60 27.49
C GLN A 25 -2.55 -8.47 25.97
N SER A 26 -3.44 -7.84 25.20
CA SER A 26 -3.28 -7.64 23.76
C SER A 26 -2.33 -6.48 23.41
N LEU A 27 -2.36 -5.39 24.17
CA LEU A 27 -1.55 -4.18 23.95
C LEU A 27 -0.02 -4.44 23.95
N PRO A 28 0.58 -5.22 24.89
CA PRO A 28 2.01 -5.52 24.86
C PRO A 28 2.42 -6.35 23.63
N LYS A 29 1.58 -7.30 23.21
CA LYS A 29 1.83 -8.12 22.01
C LYS A 29 1.73 -7.28 20.74
N ALA A 30 0.71 -6.43 20.62
CA ALA A 30 0.56 -5.50 19.50
C ALA A 30 1.76 -4.54 19.41
N ARG A 31 2.19 -3.96 20.55
CA ARG A 31 3.40 -3.10 20.61
C ARG A 31 4.66 -3.85 20.19
N GLN A 32 4.83 -5.11 20.62
CA GLN A 32 5.98 -5.92 20.23
C GLN A 32 5.98 -6.20 18.72
N TYR A 33 4.83 -6.59 18.16
CA TYR A 33 4.66 -6.80 16.72
C TYR A 33 5.01 -5.54 15.93
N GLN A 34 4.42 -4.39 16.30
CA GLN A 34 4.65 -3.12 15.62
C GLN A 34 6.11 -2.66 15.74
N ARG A 35 6.76 -2.87 16.89
CA ARG A 35 8.19 -2.54 17.05
C ARG A 35 9.07 -3.38 16.13
N ILE A 36 8.80 -4.67 16.00
CA ILE A 36 9.52 -5.55 15.07
C ILE A 36 9.32 -5.07 13.63
N LYS A 37 8.07 -4.83 13.22
CA LYS A 37 7.75 -4.35 11.86
C LYS A 37 8.38 -3.00 11.54
N LEU A 38 8.34 -2.05 12.48
CA LEU A 38 8.98 -0.75 12.34
C LEU A 38 10.50 -0.89 12.20
N THR A 39 11.13 -1.71 13.05
CA THR A 39 12.58 -1.95 12.98
C THR A 39 12.97 -2.55 11.64
N MET A 40 12.23 -3.55 11.15
CA MET A 40 12.46 -4.14 9.83
C MET A 40 12.26 -3.12 8.71
N SER A 41 11.21 -2.29 8.77
CA SER A 41 10.96 -1.24 7.77
C SER A 41 12.09 -0.22 7.72
N LEU A 42 12.61 0.22 8.87
CA LEU A 42 13.76 1.13 8.93
C LEU A 42 15.04 0.50 8.37
N ILE A 43 15.29 -0.78 8.65
CA ILE A 43 16.41 -1.52 8.09
C ILE A 43 16.27 -1.62 6.56
N SER A 44 15.11 -2.05 6.06
CA SER A 44 14.85 -2.14 4.61
C SER A 44 15.02 -0.78 3.93
N MET A 45 14.53 0.29 4.55
CA MET A 45 14.72 1.66 4.04
C MET A 45 16.20 2.03 3.91
N GLY A 46 17.02 1.71 4.93
CA GLY A 46 18.45 1.94 4.89
C GLY A 46 19.15 1.10 3.81
N LEU A 47 18.79 -0.18 3.69
CA LEU A 47 19.34 -1.09 2.67
C LEU A 47 19.03 -0.62 1.24
N ASN A 48 17.82 -0.10 1.00
CA ASN A 48 17.41 0.43 -0.30
C ASN A 48 18.21 1.67 -0.78
N ILE A 49 19.01 2.27 0.11
CA ILE A 49 19.92 3.38 -0.24
C ILE A 49 21.36 2.87 -0.28
N VAL A 50 21.78 2.20 0.79
CA VAL A 50 23.18 1.78 0.97
C VAL A 50 23.57 0.72 -0.05
N VAL A 51 22.71 -0.27 -0.31
CA VAL A 51 23.05 -1.37 -1.21
C VAL A 51 23.20 -0.88 -2.65
N PRO A 52 22.24 -0.15 -3.27
CA PRO A 52 22.43 0.35 -4.63
C PRO A 52 23.61 1.31 -4.75
N LEU A 53 23.83 2.18 -3.76
CA LEU A 53 24.95 3.12 -3.78
C LEU A 53 26.31 2.40 -3.69
N ALA A 54 26.46 1.46 -2.76
CA ALA A 54 27.68 0.66 -2.63
C ALA A 54 27.91 -0.19 -3.88
N PHE A 55 26.85 -0.77 -4.43
CA PHE A 55 26.89 -1.59 -5.64
C PHE A 55 27.32 -0.78 -6.88
N LEU A 56 26.89 0.48 -6.98
CA LEU A 56 27.33 1.43 -8.01
C LEU A 56 28.81 1.79 -7.85
N LEU A 57 29.20 2.24 -6.66
CA LEU A 57 30.56 2.71 -6.38
C LEU A 57 31.61 1.60 -6.43
N ALA A 58 31.22 0.36 -6.14
CA ALA A 58 32.09 -0.81 -6.26
C ALA A 58 32.22 -1.33 -7.71
N GLY A 59 31.54 -0.72 -8.69
CA GLY A 59 31.55 -1.17 -10.09
C GLY A 59 30.73 -2.45 -10.34
N GLY A 60 29.93 -2.90 -9.37
CA GLY A 60 29.12 -4.12 -9.50
C GLY A 60 28.05 -3.98 -10.59
N SER A 61 27.46 -2.80 -10.73
CA SER A 61 26.47 -2.51 -11.77
C SER A 61 27.09 -2.56 -13.18
N GLU A 62 28.30 -2.02 -13.33
CA GLU A 62 29.04 -2.13 -14.59
C GLU A 62 29.40 -3.57 -14.93
N ALA A 63 29.78 -4.39 -13.93
CA ALA A 63 30.07 -5.80 -14.13
C ALA A 63 28.86 -6.57 -14.69
N ILE A 64 27.66 -6.32 -14.17
CA ILE A 64 26.43 -6.96 -14.69
C ILE A 64 26.12 -6.45 -16.11
N ARG A 65 26.26 -5.15 -16.37
CA ARG A 65 26.08 -4.61 -17.74
C ARG A 65 27.04 -5.29 -18.72
N ASN A 66 28.33 -5.35 -18.38
CA ASN A 66 29.36 -5.94 -19.24
C ASN A 66 29.12 -7.45 -19.44
N LEU A 67 28.65 -8.15 -18.41
CA LEU A 67 28.21 -9.54 -18.53
C LEU A 67 27.07 -9.65 -19.57
N ALA A 68 26.03 -8.83 -19.46
CA ALA A 68 24.90 -8.84 -20.39
C ALA A 68 25.32 -8.50 -21.84
N GLU A 69 26.23 -7.55 -22.02
CA GLU A 69 26.83 -7.20 -23.32
C GLU A 69 27.63 -8.36 -23.94
N GLY A 70 28.19 -9.26 -23.11
CA GLY A 70 28.84 -10.48 -23.58
C GLY A 70 27.88 -11.50 -24.24
N TRP A 71 26.58 -11.44 -23.92
CA TRP A 71 25.57 -12.34 -24.48
C TRP A 71 24.80 -11.74 -25.67
N THR A 72 24.65 -10.42 -25.72
CA THR A 72 23.87 -9.76 -26.76
C THR A 72 24.31 -8.32 -27.00
N SER A 73 24.21 -7.87 -28.26
CA SER A 73 24.45 -6.48 -28.65
C SER A 73 23.16 -5.63 -28.71
N THR A 74 21.99 -6.25 -28.56
CA THR A 74 20.70 -5.56 -28.62
C THR A 74 20.45 -4.84 -27.30
N SER A 75 20.47 -3.50 -27.28
CA SER A 75 20.38 -2.75 -26.02
C SER A 75 19.08 -2.94 -25.23
N GLY A 76 17.97 -3.31 -25.88
CA GLY A 76 16.76 -3.74 -25.15
C GLY A 76 16.95 -5.04 -24.36
N LEU A 77 17.62 -6.03 -24.95
CA LEU A 77 17.90 -7.31 -24.28
C LEU A 77 18.97 -7.16 -23.20
N ILE A 78 19.94 -6.27 -23.37
CA ILE A 78 20.93 -5.93 -22.32
C ILE A 78 20.21 -5.45 -21.06
N VAL A 79 19.21 -4.55 -21.19
CA VAL A 79 18.42 -4.06 -20.05
C VAL A 79 17.66 -5.20 -19.38
N VAL A 80 17.00 -6.07 -20.14
CA VAL A 80 16.27 -7.22 -19.59
C VAL A 80 17.21 -8.17 -18.84
N LEU A 81 18.33 -8.55 -19.44
CA LEU A 81 19.31 -9.43 -18.81
C LEU A 81 19.90 -8.81 -17.54
N TYR A 82 20.24 -7.52 -17.60
CA TYR A 82 20.70 -6.78 -16.43
C TYR A 82 19.68 -6.85 -15.29
N LEU A 83 18.41 -6.57 -15.58
CA LEU A 83 17.34 -6.57 -14.57
C LEU A 83 17.10 -7.97 -13.99
N LEU A 84 17.19 -9.02 -14.80
CA LEU A 84 17.03 -10.38 -14.32
C LEU A 84 18.20 -10.80 -13.41
N VAL A 85 19.44 -10.49 -13.78
CA VAL A 85 20.62 -10.84 -12.98
C VAL A 85 20.69 -10.00 -11.70
N ALA A 86 20.56 -8.68 -11.81
CA ALA A 86 20.57 -7.77 -10.66
C ALA A 86 19.38 -8.03 -9.73
N GLY A 87 18.19 -8.24 -10.30
CA GLY A 87 16.98 -8.57 -9.56
C GLY A 87 17.08 -9.91 -8.83
N ALA A 88 17.61 -10.96 -9.48
CA ALA A 88 17.83 -12.25 -8.82
C ALA A 88 18.85 -12.14 -7.67
N GLY A 89 19.91 -11.36 -7.85
CA GLY A 89 20.91 -11.08 -6.81
C GLY A 89 20.29 -10.35 -5.61
N LEU A 90 19.50 -9.31 -5.86
CA LEU A 90 18.80 -8.57 -4.80
C LEU A 90 17.76 -9.44 -4.10
N GLN A 91 16.96 -10.21 -4.85
CA GLN A 91 15.98 -11.12 -4.28
C GLN A 91 16.63 -12.17 -3.39
N ALA A 92 17.81 -12.68 -3.74
CA ALA A 92 18.54 -13.63 -2.90
C ALA A 92 18.95 -13.02 -1.55
N ILE A 93 19.22 -11.70 -1.51
CA ILE A 93 19.54 -10.96 -0.28
C ILE A 93 18.28 -10.66 0.54
N GLU A 94 17.19 -10.27 -0.13
CA GLU A 94 15.95 -9.85 0.53
C GLU A 94 15.09 -11.03 1.01
N PHE A 95 15.14 -12.16 0.31
CA PHE A 95 14.29 -13.31 0.58
C PHE A 95 14.33 -13.83 2.03
N PRO A 96 15.48 -13.94 2.72
CA PRO A 96 15.50 -14.30 4.13
C PRO A 96 14.72 -13.32 5.03
N PHE A 97 14.76 -12.02 4.72
CA PHE A 97 14.03 -10.99 5.47
C PHE A 97 12.53 -11.07 5.18
N GLU A 98 12.14 -11.36 3.94
CA GLU A 98 10.75 -11.57 3.55
C GLU A 98 10.15 -12.82 4.22
N VAL A 99 10.89 -13.93 4.27
CA VAL A 99 10.49 -15.13 5.01
C VAL A 99 10.33 -14.82 6.50
N TYR A 100 11.31 -14.12 7.09
CA TYR A 100 11.25 -13.78 8.50
C TYR A 100 10.07 -12.85 8.82
N SER A 101 9.95 -11.73 8.12
CA SER A 101 8.92 -10.72 8.38
C SER A 101 7.52 -11.16 7.93
N GLY A 102 7.42 -11.80 6.76
CA GLY A 102 6.17 -12.16 6.10
C GLY A 102 5.60 -13.52 6.50
N PHE A 103 6.44 -14.47 6.91
CA PHE A 103 5.99 -15.78 7.37
C PHE A 103 6.21 -15.98 8.88
N VAL A 104 7.47 -15.92 9.34
CA VAL A 104 7.81 -16.27 10.74
C VAL A 104 7.14 -15.33 11.74
N VAL A 105 7.28 -14.01 11.54
CA VAL A 105 6.66 -13.01 12.43
C VAL A 105 5.14 -13.09 12.36
N GLU A 106 4.54 -13.12 11.16
CA GLU A 106 3.07 -13.22 11.04
C GLU A 106 2.51 -14.50 11.71
N LYS A 107 3.21 -15.64 11.59
CA LYS A 107 2.84 -16.88 12.28
C LYS A 107 3.00 -16.77 13.80
N ARG A 108 4.12 -16.20 14.27
CA ARG A 108 4.40 -16.01 15.70
C ARG A 108 3.31 -15.20 16.41
N PHE A 109 2.72 -14.24 15.72
CA PHE A 109 1.64 -13.40 16.25
C PHE A 109 0.23 -13.91 15.89
N GLY A 110 0.10 -15.09 15.26
CA GLY A 110 -1.20 -15.68 14.92
C GLY A 110 -1.97 -14.94 13.82
N LEU A 111 -1.27 -14.12 13.03
CA LEU A 111 -1.85 -13.29 11.97
C LEU A 111 -1.93 -14.00 10.61
N SER A 112 -1.10 -15.04 10.41
CA SER A 112 -1.08 -15.86 9.20
C SER A 112 -1.54 -17.29 9.47
N LYS A 113 -2.49 -17.77 8.67
CA LYS A 113 -2.97 -19.16 8.68
C LYS A 113 -2.28 -20.03 7.62
N LEU A 114 -1.62 -19.43 6.63
CA LEU A 114 -0.92 -20.13 5.53
C LEU A 114 0.11 -21.15 6.01
N SER A 115 0.23 -22.28 5.31
CA SER A 115 1.41 -23.15 5.43
C SER A 115 2.63 -22.46 4.78
N LEU A 116 3.83 -22.97 5.04
CA LEU A 116 5.04 -22.47 4.35
C LEU A 116 4.92 -22.61 2.83
N SER A 117 4.35 -23.72 2.34
CA SER A 117 4.13 -23.95 0.91
C SER A 117 3.12 -22.96 0.31
N GLY A 118 2.01 -22.71 1.01
CA GLY A 118 1.01 -21.73 0.58
C GLY A 118 1.58 -20.31 0.54
N TRP A 119 2.38 -19.95 1.55
CA TRP A 119 3.08 -18.68 1.59
C TRP A 119 4.10 -18.54 0.44
N LEU A 120 4.91 -19.57 0.18
CA LEU A 120 5.87 -19.56 -0.94
C LEU A 120 5.19 -19.43 -2.30
N TRP A 121 4.01 -20.04 -2.47
CA TRP A 121 3.27 -19.93 -3.72
C TRP A 121 2.69 -18.53 -3.94
N ASP A 122 2.14 -17.92 -2.88
CA ASP A 122 1.69 -16.53 -2.95
C ASP A 122 2.85 -15.56 -3.18
N TRP A 123 3.98 -15.78 -2.50
CA TRP A 123 5.21 -15.03 -2.73
C TRP A 123 5.66 -15.15 -4.19
N LEU A 124 5.79 -16.36 -4.73
CA LEU A 124 6.25 -16.58 -6.11
C LEU A 124 5.35 -15.90 -7.15
N LYS A 125 4.02 -16.02 -7.00
CA LYS A 125 3.05 -15.33 -7.88
C LYS A 125 3.24 -13.81 -7.81
N GLY A 126 3.36 -13.25 -6.61
CA GLY A 126 3.58 -11.82 -6.38
C GLY A 126 4.87 -11.34 -7.04
N THR A 127 5.99 -12.02 -6.76
CA THR A 127 7.31 -11.71 -7.31
C THR A 127 7.32 -11.79 -8.82
N LEU A 128 6.65 -12.78 -9.44
CA LEU A 128 6.59 -12.90 -10.89
C LEU A 128 5.82 -11.73 -11.53
N ILE A 129 4.65 -11.39 -10.99
CA ILE A 129 3.85 -10.25 -11.48
C ILE A 129 4.66 -8.95 -11.36
N GLN A 130 5.29 -8.73 -10.21
CA GLN A 130 6.12 -7.56 -9.95
C GLN A 130 7.33 -7.50 -10.90
N THR A 131 8.02 -8.62 -11.12
CA THR A 131 9.19 -8.71 -12.00
C THR A 131 8.82 -8.38 -13.44
N VAL A 132 7.71 -8.93 -13.95
CA VAL A 132 7.22 -8.65 -15.30
C VAL A 132 6.90 -7.15 -15.46
N LEU A 133 6.20 -6.56 -14.49
CA LEU A 133 5.87 -5.14 -14.51
C LEU A 133 7.12 -4.26 -14.45
N LEU A 134 8.06 -4.58 -13.56
CA LEU A 134 9.32 -3.85 -13.40
C LEU A 134 10.15 -3.89 -14.68
N VAL A 135 10.33 -5.07 -15.27
CA VAL A 135 11.07 -5.25 -16.52
C VAL A 135 10.42 -4.44 -17.65
N ALA A 136 9.10 -4.46 -17.78
CA ALA A 136 8.39 -3.69 -18.79
C ALA A 136 8.58 -2.17 -18.60
N VAL A 137 8.40 -1.67 -17.37
CA VAL A 137 8.52 -0.24 -17.05
C VAL A 137 9.96 0.26 -17.26
N ILE A 138 10.94 -0.42 -16.69
CA ILE A 138 12.34 0.01 -16.81
C ILE A 138 12.82 -0.11 -18.26
N SER A 139 12.45 -1.17 -18.99
CA SER A 139 12.78 -1.27 -20.41
C SER A 139 12.19 -0.13 -21.23
N GLY A 140 10.94 0.27 -20.93
CA GLY A 140 10.29 1.45 -21.54
C GLY A 140 11.03 2.75 -21.23
N ILE A 141 11.45 2.96 -19.98
CA ILE A 141 12.24 4.13 -19.57
C ILE A 141 13.58 4.17 -20.31
N TYR A 142 14.31 3.05 -20.39
CA TYR A 142 15.59 2.99 -21.11
C TYR A 142 15.44 3.10 -22.63
N TRP A 143 14.27 2.75 -23.17
CA TRP A 143 13.94 3.07 -24.55
C TRP A 143 13.70 4.58 -24.74
N LEU A 144 13.01 5.25 -23.81
CA LEU A 144 12.83 6.71 -23.82
C LEU A 144 14.16 7.46 -23.66
N LEU A 145 15.02 7.05 -22.73
CA LEU A 145 16.35 7.63 -22.53
C LEU A 145 17.22 7.59 -23.80
N ARG A 146 17.06 6.56 -24.64
CA ARG A 146 17.79 6.43 -25.91
C ARG A 146 17.15 7.19 -27.06
N SER A 147 15.82 7.28 -27.10
CA SER A 147 15.07 7.84 -28.23
C SER A 147 14.72 9.32 -28.09
N GLN A 148 14.55 9.81 -26.86
CA GLN A 148 14.12 11.16 -26.53
C GLN A 148 14.88 11.70 -25.30
N PRO A 149 16.22 11.82 -25.36
CA PRO A 149 17.06 12.13 -24.19
C PRO A 149 16.71 13.46 -23.50
N ASP A 150 16.16 14.45 -24.21
CA ASP A 150 15.81 15.75 -23.62
C ASP A 150 14.43 15.77 -22.94
N LEU A 151 13.54 14.83 -23.32
CA LEU A 151 12.13 14.80 -22.89
C LEU A 151 11.72 13.47 -22.24
N TRP A 152 12.67 12.54 -22.03
CA TRP A 152 12.39 11.21 -21.52
C TRP A 152 11.68 11.27 -20.16
N TRP A 153 12.08 12.20 -19.29
CA TRP A 153 11.54 12.34 -17.94
C TRP A 153 10.05 12.72 -17.98
N LEU A 154 9.65 13.55 -18.94
CA LEU A 154 8.27 13.97 -19.13
C LEU A 154 7.42 12.81 -19.64
N TRP A 155 7.88 12.10 -20.67
CA TRP A 155 7.18 10.95 -21.22
C TRP A 155 7.12 9.78 -20.23
N ALA A 156 8.18 9.56 -19.46
CA ALA A 156 8.21 8.57 -18.38
C ALA A 156 7.22 8.94 -17.27
N ALA A 157 7.14 10.21 -16.87
CA ALA A 157 6.19 10.67 -15.87
C ALA A 157 4.73 10.52 -16.33
N VAL A 158 4.43 10.86 -17.59
CA VAL A 158 3.10 10.64 -18.20
C VAL A 158 2.78 9.15 -18.23
N GLY A 159 3.68 8.32 -18.73
CA GLY A 159 3.51 6.87 -18.81
C GLY A 159 3.31 6.21 -17.43
N ALA A 160 4.12 6.59 -16.44
CA ALA A 160 4.01 6.11 -15.07
C ALA A 160 2.70 6.56 -14.41
N THR A 161 2.26 7.80 -14.65
CA THR A 161 0.97 8.31 -14.15
C THR A 161 -0.19 7.50 -14.73
N LEU A 162 -0.21 7.31 -16.05
CA LEU A 162 -1.24 6.49 -16.71
C LEU A 162 -1.23 5.05 -16.21
N LEU A 163 -0.04 4.47 -16.02
CA LEU A 163 0.12 3.12 -15.49
C LEU A 163 -0.42 3.01 -14.06
N ILE A 164 -0.10 3.94 -13.16
CA ILE A 164 -0.60 3.89 -11.77
C ILE A 164 -2.11 4.08 -11.73
N VAL A 165 -2.66 4.99 -12.54
CA VAL A 165 -4.11 5.19 -12.68
C VAL A 165 -4.77 3.90 -13.20
N ALA A 166 -4.21 3.27 -14.23
CA ALA A 166 -4.70 2.00 -14.75
C ALA A 166 -4.61 0.89 -13.70
N LEU A 167 -3.48 0.74 -13.01
CA LEU A 167 -3.30 -0.26 -11.95
C LEU A 167 -4.26 -0.03 -10.79
N ALA A 168 -4.58 1.22 -10.42
CA ALA A 168 -5.57 1.49 -9.38
C ALA A 168 -6.98 0.97 -9.76
N ALA A 169 -7.34 1.00 -11.05
CA ALA A 169 -8.58 0.40 -11.54
C ALA A 169 -8.49 -1.12 -11.69
N LEU A 170 -7.34 -1.62 -12.16
CA LEU A 170 -7.15 -3.03 -12.52
C LEU A 170 -6.81 -3.92 -11.32
N LEU A 171 -6.15 -3.40 -10.28
CA LEU A 171 -5.67 -4.19 -9.15
C LEU A 171 -6.79 -4.96 -8.44
N PRO A 172 -7.94 -4.36 -8.10
CA PRO A 172 -9.03 -5.09 -7.45
C PRO A 172 -9.67 -6.17 -8.34
N VAL A 173 -9.63 -6.00 -9.66
CA VAL A 173 -10.38 -6.83 -10.62
C VAL A 173 -9.50 -7.91 -11.26
N LEU A 174 -8.22 -7.63 -11.48
CA LEU A 174 -7.28 -8.54 -12.15
C LEU A 174 -6.28 -9.16 -11.20
N ILE A 175 -5.75 -8.39 -10.24
CA ILE A 175 -4.64 -8.85 -9.41
C ILE A 175 -5.15 -9.54 -8.15
N LEU A 176 -6.05 -8.92 -7.38
CA LEU A 176 -6.58 -9.54 -6.14
C LEU A 176 -7.20 -10.93 -6.37
N PRO A 177 -7.97 -11.19 -7.44
CA PRO A 177 -8.55 -12.52 -7.67
C PRO A 177 -7.53 -13.64 -7.94
N LEU A 178 -6.27 -13.31 -8.25
CA LEU A 178 -5.18 -14.29 -8.36
C LEU A 178 -4.71 -14.83 -6.99
N PHE A 179 -5.08 -14.12 -5.92
CA PHE A 179 -4.71 -14.44 -4.55
C PHE A 179 -5.91 -14.82 -3.68
N TYR A 180 -7.10 -14.29 -3.97
CA TYR A 180 -8.25 -14.44 -3.09
C TYR A 180 -9.53 -14.75 -3.87
N LYS A 181 -10.47 -15.40 -3.18
CA LYS A 181 -11.82 -15.62 -3.69
C LYS A 181 -12.72 -14.46 -3.27
N PHE A 182 -13.56 -14.03 -4.20
CA PHE A 182 -14.58 -13.03 -4.00
C PHE A 182 -15.93 -13.61 -4.41
N GLU A 183 -16.90 -13.57 -3.51
CA GLU A 183 -18.25 -14.08 -3.75
C GLU A 183 -19.27 -13.02 -3.36
N PRO A 184 -20.43 -12.91 -4.04
CA PRO A 184 -21.49 -12.02 -3.60
C PRO A 184 -21.89 -12.32 -2.15
N ILE A 185 -22.11 -11.29 -1.35
CA ILE A 185 -22.60 -11.49 0.02
C ILE A 185 -24.00 -12.15 -0.02
N PRO A 186 -24.28 -13.13 0.86
CA PRO A 186 -25.61 -13.70 0.99
C PRO A 186 -26.67 -12.64 1.26
N ASP A 187 -27.91 -12.91 0.86
CA ASP A 187 -29.04 -12.08 1.24
C ASP A 187 -29.25 -12.09 2.76
N GLY A 188 -29.58 -10.93 3.32
CA GLY A 188 -29.80 -10.77 4.76
C GLY A 188 -29.60 -9.33 5.24
N GLU A 189 -29.77 -9.15 6.54
CA GLU A 189 -29.75 -7.85 7.22
C GLU A 189 -28.51 -7.01 6.87
N LEU A 190 -27.32 -7.60 6.87
CA LEU A 190 -26.09 -6.86 6.58
C LEU A 190 -26.10 -6.30 5.14
N LYS A 191 -26.54 -7.09 4.17
CA LYS A 191 -26.62 -6.65 2.76
C LYS A 191 -27.59 -5.47 2.64
N ASP A 192 -28.77 -5.58 3.25
CA ASP A 192 -29.80 -4.54 3.21
C ASP A 192 -29.34 -3.25 3.88
N ARG A 193 -28.68 -3.36 5.05
CA ARG A 193 -28.08 -2.20 5.75
C ARG A 193 -27.05 -1.48 4.89
N LEU A 194 -26.19 -2.22 4.18
CA LEU A 194 -25.17 -1.63 3.32
C LEU A 194 -25.76 -0.95 2.08
N PHE A 195 -26.79 -1.54 1.45
CA PHE A 195 -27.50 -0.87 0.35
C PHE A 195 -28.22 0.39 0.84
N ALA A 196 -28.91 0.32 1.98
CA ALA A 196 -29.54 1.48 2.60
C ALA A 196 -28.53 2.59 2.92
N LEU A 197 -27.33 2.24 3.40
CA LEU A 197 -26.25 3.20 3.61
C LEU A 197 -25.81 3.86 2.30
N THR A 198 -25.64 3.08 1.22
CA THR A 198 -25.25 3.63 -0.09
C THR A 198 -26.32 4.58 -0.64
N ASP A 199 -27.60 4.27 -0.44
CA ASP A 199 -28.73 5.11 -0.83
C ASP A 199 -28.78 6.41 -0.02
N ARG A 200 -28.58 6.34 1.31
CA ARG A 200 -28.48 7.53 2.19
C ARG A 200 -27.36 8.47 1.77
N ILE A 201 -26.25 7.91 1.30
CA ILE A 201 -25.08 8.66 0.84
C ILE A 201 -25.28 9.19 -0.61
N GLY A 202 -26.24 8.64 -1.36
CA GLY A 202 -26.42 8.96 -2.78
C GLY A 202 -25.31 8.39 -3.66
N THR A 203 -24.72 7.26 -3.26
CA THR A 203 -23.71 6.55 -4.05
C THR A 203 -24.27 5.26 -4.60
N HIS A 204 -23.93 4.95 -5.85
CA HIS A 204 -24.29 3.67 -6.45
C HIS A 204 -23.12 2.69 -6.37
N VAL A 205 -23.40 1.48 -5.89
CA VAL A 205 -22.49 0.34 -5.92
C VAL A 205 -23.11 -0.78 -6.74
N GLN A 206 -22.29 -1.44 -7.56
CA GLN A 206 -22.70 -2.57 -8.38
C GLN A 206 -23.05 -3.80 -7.53
N GLY A 207 -22.43 -3.93 -6.36
CA GLY A 207 -22.69 -5.04 -5.44
C GLY A 207 -21.76 -5.04 -4.23
N VAL A 208 -22.07 -5.96 -3.32
CA VAL A 208 -21.32 -6.23 -2.09
C VAL A 208 -20.76 -7.65 -2.18
N TYR A 209 -19.46 -7.80 -1.93
CA TYR A 209 -18.73 -9.05 -2.07
C TYR A 209 -17.99 -9.40 -0.78
N VAL A 210 -18.04 -10.68 -0.42
CA VAL A 210 -17.24 -11.27 0.65
C VAL A 210 -15.86 -11.62 0.09
N TRP A 211 -14.83 -11.11 0.76
CA TRP A 211 -13.42 -11.45 0.54
C TRP A 211 -13.03 -12.55 1.53
N HIS A 212 -12.75 -13.75 1.03
CA HIS A 212 -12.30 -14.90 1.83
C HIS A 212 -10.84 -14.73 2.30
N LEU A 213 -10.58 -13.70 3.10
CA LEU A 213 -9.28 -13.38 3.68
C LEU A 213 -8.92 -14.33 4.82
N GLY A 214 -9.94 -14.83 5.53
CA GLY A 214 -9.88 -15.74 6.65
C GLY A 214 -9.19 -17.06 6.36
N GLU A 215 -9.16 -17.51 5.09
CA GLU A 215 -8.38 -18.68 4.65
C GLU A 215 -6.87 -18.46 4.87
N LYS A 216 -6.39 -17.21 4.83
CA LYS A 216 -4.95 -16.86 4.83
C LYS A 216 -4.52 -16.06 6.03
N SER A 217 -5.39 -15.21 6.56
CA SER A 217 -5.08 -14.29 7.65
C SER A 217 -6.22 -14.20 8.67
N SER A 218 -5.91 -13.78 9.88
CA SER A 218 -6.91 -13.40 10.91
C SER A 218 -7.22 -11.90 10.91
N LYS A 219 -6.60 -11.12 10.02
CA LYS A 219 -6.84 -9.68 9.88
C LYS A 219 -8.23 -9.44 9.29
N ALA A 220 -8.90 -8.40 9.79
CA ALA A 220 -10.16 -7.92 9.27
C ALA A 220 -9.93 -6.71 8.36
N ASN A 221 -10.69 -6.61 7.27
CA ASN A 221 -10.53 -5.54 6.30
C ASN A 221 -11.84 -5.28 5.53
N ALA A 222 -12.01 -4.05 5.06
CA ALA A 222 -13.05 -3.66 4.14
C ALA A 222 -12.48 -2.63 3.16
N ALA A 223 -13.06 -2.57 1.97
CA ALA A 223 -12.70 -1.57 0.98
C ALA A 223 -13.85 -1.30 0.02
N VAL A 224 -13.91 -0.07 -0.46
CA VAL A 224 -14.74 0.28 -1.63
C VAL A 224 -13.82 0.45 -2.83
N THR A 225 -14.01 -0.38 -3.84
CA THR A 225 -13.16 -0.44 -5.04
C THR A 225 -13.95 -0.06 -6.30
N GLY A 226 -13.25 0.16 -7.42
CA GLY A 226 -13.89 0.52 -8.69
C GLY A 226 -14.25 2.00 -8.81
N TRP A 227 -14.65 2.42 -10.01
CA TRP A 227 -14.86 3.83 -10.36
C TRP A 227 -16.28 4.10 -10.87
N GLY A 228 -16.84 5.24 -10.48
CA GLY A 228 -18.15 5.68 -10.96
C GLY A 228 -19.24 4.63 -10.72
N ARG A 229 -19.73 4.01 -11.79
CA ARG A 229 -20.80 2.98 -11.74
C ARG A 229 -20.30 1.56 -11.51
N THR A 230 -18.99 1.30 -11.61
CA THR A 230 -18.39 -0.02 -11.36
C THR A 230 -17.93 -0.19 -9.91
N ARG A 231 -18.33 0.72 -9.02
CA ARG A 231 -17.98 0.66 -7.60
C ARG A 231 -18.49 -0.62 -6.96
N ARG A 232 -17.69 -1.25 -6.10
CA ARG A 232 -18.02 -2.48 -5.39
C ARG A 232 -17.57 -2.36 -3.95
N ILE A 233 -18.41 -2.84 -3.04
CA ILE A 233 -18.04 -3.01 -1.64
C ILE A 233 -17.43 -4.40 -1.49
N ILE A 234 -16.25 -4.46 -0.88
CA ILE A 234 -15.54 -5.69 -0.57
C ILE A 234 -15.34 -5.73 0.95
N ILE A 235 -15.83 -6.78 1.59
CA ILE A 235 -15.75 -6.95 3.05
C ILE A 235 -15.15 -8.32 3.35
N SER A 236 -14.16 -8.39 4.24
CA SER A 236 -13.58 -9.68 4.61
C SER A 236 -14.52 -10.52 5.46
N ASP A 237 -14.52 -11.83 5.24
CA ASP A 237 -15.14 -12.84 6.10
C ASP A 237 -14.78 -12.64 7.58
N THR A 238 -13.51 -12.37 7.87
CA THR A 238 -13.01 -12.07 9.22
C THR A 238 -13.62 -10.80 9.84
N LEU A 239 -13.96 -9.78 9.04
CA LEU A 239 -14.63 -8.58 9.54
C LEU A 239 -16.08 -8.91 9.92
N ILE A 240 -16.76 -9.68 9.05
CA ILE A 240 -18.15 -10.14 9.27
C ILE A 240 -18.25 -11.01 10.52
N GLU A 241 -17.29 -11.90 10.76
CA GLU A 241 -17.27 -12.80 11.92
C GLU A 241 -16.97 -12.08 13.24
N SER A 242 -16.20 -10.98 13.21
CA SER A 242 -15.70 -10.32 14.44
C SER A 242 -16.49 -9.06 14.85
N ASN A 243 -17.36 -8.55 13.97
CA ASN A 243 -18.08 -7.29 14.18
C ASN A 243 -19.59 -7.44 14.00
N THR A 244 -20.35 -6.61 14.72
CA THR A 244 -21.81 -6.54 14.56
C THR A 244 -22.16 -5.80 13.26
N PRO A 245 -23.38 -5.96 12.73
CA PRO A 245 -23.82 -5.23 11.55
C PRO A 245 -23.68 -3.70 11.68
N GLU A 246 -23.88 -3.12 12.86
CA GLU A 246 -23.72 -1.68 13.14
C GLU A 246 -22.25 -1.25 13.09
N GLU A 247 -21.35 -2.06 13.65
CA GLU A 247 -19.90 -1.84 13.58
C GLU A 247 -19.41 -1.90 12.13
N ILE A 248 -19.93 -2.83 11.33
CA ILE A 248 -19.59 -2.91 9.89
C ILE A 248 -20.17 -1.71 9.14
N GLU A 249 -21.39 -1.28 9.44
CA GLU A 249 -22.00 -0.10 8.80
C GLU A 249 -21.18 1.15 9.05
N VAL A 250 -20.67 1.39 10.27
CA VAL A 250 -19.88 2.59 10.55
C VAL A 250 -18.50 2.54 9.88
N VAL A 251 -17.87 1.37 9.80
CA VAL A 251 -16.64 1.16 9.01
C VAL A 251 -16.91 1.42 7.53
N MET A 252 -18.02 0.92 7.00
CA MET A 252 -18.38 1.15 5.60
C MET A 252 -18.77 2.61 5.31
N ALA A 253 -19.32 3.33 6.29
CA ALA A 253 -19.58 4.76 6.18
C ALA A 253 -18.27 5.56 6.07
N HIS A 254 -17.21 5.13 6.77
CA HIS A 254 -15.86 5.69 6.64
C HIS A 254 -15.32 5.44 5.22
N GLU A 255 -15.34 4.19 4.75
CA GLU A 255 -14.85 3.81 3.42
C GLU A 255 -15.60 4.54 2.28
N LEU A 256 -16.93 4.63 2.37
CA LEU A 256 -17.75 5.37 1.42
C LEU A 256 -17.51 6.89 1.52
N GLY A 257 -17.16 7.40 2.71
CA GLY A 257 -16.75 8.78 2.94
C GLY A 257 -15.58 9.21 2.05
N HIS A 258 -14.57 8.36 1.90
CA HIS A 258 -13.45 8.62 0.97
C HIS A 258 -13.92 8.79 -0.48
N HIS A 259 -14.90 7.99 -0.91
CA HIS A 259 -15.43 8.05 -2.27
C HIS A 259 -16.25 9.31 -2.52
N VAL A 260 -17.13 9.69 -1.59
CA VAL A 260 -17.94 10.90 -1.67
C VAL A 260 -17.06 12.13 -1.74
N ARG A 261 -15.99 12.16 -0.94
CA ARG A 261 -15.05 13.27 -0.87
C ARG A 261 -14.05 13.28 -2.03
N GLY A 262 -14.02 12.23 -2.86
CA GLY A 262 -13.07 12.10 -3.96
C GLY A 262 -11.62 11.98 -3.51
N ASP A 263 -11.37 11.41 -2.32
CA ASP A 263 -10.06 11.39 -1.71
C ASP A 263 -9.04 10.57 -2.52
N VAL A 264 -9.48 9.48 -3.17
CA VAL A 264 -8.66 8.72 -4.13
C VAL A 264 -8.14 9.61 -5.27
N TRP A 265 -8.98 10.48 -5.84
CA TRP A 265 -8.57 11.38 -6.93
C TRP A 265 -7.64 12.49 -6.45
N LYS A 266 -7.86 13.04 -5.25
CA LYS A 266 -6.95 14.02 -4.65
C LYS A 266 -5.57 13.41 -4.41
N MET A 267 -5.52 12.22 -3.83
CA MET A 267 -4.27 11.49 -3.60
C MET A 267 -3.61 11.12 -4.93
N MET A 268 -4.39 10.70 -5.94
CA MET A 268 -3.85 10.41 -7.27
C MET A 268 -3.20 11.65 -7.89
N LEU A 269 -3.83 12.82 -7.80
CA LEU A 269 -3.27 14.07 -8.32
C LEU A 269 -1.94 14.42 -7.62
N VAL A 270 -1.89 14.31 -6.29
CA VAL A 270 -0.65 14.55 -5.53
C VAL A 270 0.44 13.56 -5.92
N GLN A 271 0.10 12.28 -6.07
CA GLN A 271 1.04 11.26 -6.53
C GLN A 271 1.53 11.55 -7.96
N SER A 272 0.66 11.99 -8.87
CA SER A 272 1.06 12.41 -10.22
C SER A 272 2.07 13.56 -10.17
N VAL A 273 1.82 14.60 -9.38
CA VAL A 273 2.78 15.70 -9.22
C VAL A 273 4.12 15.20 -8.68
N LEU A 274 4.11 14.32 -7.67
CA LEU A 274 5.34 13.75 -7.12
C LEU A 274 6.09 12.89 -8.14
N ILE A 275 5.39 12.17 -9.02
CA ILE A 275 6.01 11.39 -10.11
C ILE A 275 6.75 12.31 -11.07
N PHE A 276 6.12 13.41 -11.50
CA PHE A 276 6.76 14.40 -12.39
C PHE A 276 7.99 15.03 -11.73
N VAL A 277 7.86 15.45 -10.47
CA VAL A 277 9.00 15.99 -9.71
C VAL A 277 10.12 14.95 -9.59
N SER A 278 9.79 13.69 -9.30
CA SER A 278 10.78 12.62 -9.16
C SER A 278 11.54 12.38 -10.45
N PHE A 279 10.85 12.21 -11.59
CA PHE A 279 11.51 12.01 -12.88
C PHE A 279 12.37 13.20 -13.29
N PHE A 280 11.91 14.42 -13.02
CA PHE A 280 12.69 15.63 -13.28
C PHE A 280 13.97 15.68 -12.42
N VAL A 281 13.88 15.36 -11.12
CA VAL A 281 15.07 15.32 -10.25
C VAL A 281 16.03 14.19 -10.65
N ILE A 282 15.51 13.03 -11.08
CA ILE A 282 16.32 11.93 -11.62
C ILE A 282 17.05 12.36 -12.88
N ASP A 283 16.40 13.09 -13.78
CA ASP A 283 17.03 13.65 -14.98
C ASP A 283 18.20 14.57 -14.63
N LEU A 284 17.98 15.53 -13.74
CA LEU A 284 19.04 16.42 -13.24
C LEU A 284 20.21 15.64 -12.64
N ALA A 285 19.93 14.59 -11.86
CA ALA A 285 20.95 13.77 -11.24
C ALA A 285 21.75 12.95 -12.25
N LEU A 286 21.09 12.37 -13.26
CA LEU A 286 21.77 11.66 -14.36
C LEU A 286 22.69 12.62 -15.12
N VAL A 287 22.17 13.77 -15.55
CA VAL A 287 22.99 14.78 -16.26
C VAL A 287 24.18 15.25 -15.42
N ALA A 288 23.98 15.46 -14.12
CA ALA A 288 25.04 15.95 -13.23
C ALA A 288 26.12 14.91 -12.91
N TRP A 289 25.76 13.63 -12.76
CA TRP A 289 26.65 12.64 -12.16
C TRP A 289 27.08 11.50 -13.07
N THR A 290 26.48 11.32 -14.25
CA THR A 290 26.87 10.28 -15.21
C THR A 290 28.37 10.29 -15.50
N GLY A 291 28.95 11.46 -15.79
CA GLY A 291 30.38 11.57 -16.11
C GLY A 291 31.30 11.27 -14.92
N SER A 292 30.95 11.76 -13.72
CA SER A 292 31.76 11.53 -12.50
C SER A 292 31.73 10.10 -12.00
N LEU A 293 30.70 9.33 -12.37
CA LEU A 293 30.49 7.95 -11.93
C LEU A 293 30.98 6.91 -12.95
N GLY A 294 31.68 7.34 -14.02
CA GLY A 294 32.20 6.42 -15.04
C GLY A 294 31.14 5.81 -15.97
N LEU A 295 29.91 6.35 -15.96
CA LEU A 295 28.82 5.87 -16.79
C LEU A 295 28.99 6.38 -18.23
N ARG A 296 28.61 5.55 -19.21
CA ARG A 296 28.78 5.85 -20.65
C ARG A 296 27.79 6.88 -21.19
N GLY A 297 26.74 7.20 -20.44
CA GLY A 297 25.68 8.14 -20.80
C GLY A 297 24.45 7.98 -19.91
N ILE A 298 23.46 8.87 -20.06
CA ILE A 298 22.22 8.82 -19.26
C ILE A 298 21.40 7.54 -19.51
N ALA A 299 21.58 6.91 -20.68
CA ALA A 299 20.93 5.66 -21.07
C ALA A 299 21.73 4.40 -20.68
N ASP A 300 22.84 4.54 -19.97
CA ASP A 300 23.65 3.42 -19.51
C ASP A 300 22.94 2.69 -18.36
N ILE A 301 22.61 1.40 -18.55
CA ILE A 301 21.90 0.60 -17.54
C ILE A 301 22.69 0.43 -16.24
N ALA A 302 24.02 0.59 -16.29
CA ALA A 302 24.83 0.64 -15.08
C ALA A 302 24.50 1.84 -14.17
N GLY A 303 23.77 2.84 -14.69
CA GLY A 303 23.25 3.98 -13.95
C GLY A 303 21.95 3.69 -13.17
N LEU A 304 21.32 2.52 -13.32
CA LEU A 304 20.07 2.20 -12.61
C LEU A 304 20.16 2.39 -11.09
N PRO A 305 21.23 2.00 -10.39
CA PRO A 305 21.33 2.25 -8.95
C PRO A 305 21.27 3.74 -8.59
N LEU A 306 21.80 4.63 -9.43
CA LEU A 306 21.69 6.07 -9.23
C LEU A 306 20.24 6.53 -9.31
N VAL A 307 19.50 6.06 -10.33
CA VAL A 307 18.07 6.33 -10.49
C VAL A 307 17.29 5.89 -9.25
N LEU A 308 17.58 4.69 -8.72
CA LEU A 308 16.92 4.17 -7.52
C LEU A 308 17.23 5.01 -6.28
N VAL A 309 18.50 5.35 -6.03
CA VAL A 309 18.92 6.14 -4.85
C VAL A 309 18.30 7.53 -4.88
N VAL A 310 18.30 8.19 -6.03
CA VAL A 310 17.70 9.52 -6.20
C VAL A 310 16.18 9.45 -6.02
N GLY A 311 15.53 8.46 -6.62
CA GLY A 311 14.09 8.25 -6.46
C GLY A 311 13.68 8.00 -5.00
N VAL A 312 14.46 7.19 -4.26
CA VAL A 312 14.26 6.99 -2.81
C VAL A 312 14.48 8.29 -2.05
N GLY A 313 15.52 9.06 -2.39
CA GLY A 313 15.79 10.36 -1.79
C GLY A 313 14.62 11.34 -1.93
N VAL A 314 14.06 11.47 -3.14
CA VAL A 314 12.86 12.30 -3.38
C VAL A 314 11.67 11.80 -2.56
N SER A 315 11.45 10.48 -2.52
CA SER A 315 10.35 9.87 -1.76
C SER A 315 10.47 10.14 -0.26
N LEU A 316 11.68 10.11 0.30
CA LEU A 316 11.92 10.42 1.71
C LEU A 316 11.62 11.88 2.06
N VAL A 317 11.98 12.81 1.16
CA VAL A 317 11.65 14.23 1.32
C VAL A 317 10.14 14.46 1.22
N ALA A 318 9.44 13.72 0.35
CA ALA A 318 7.98 13.81 0.20
C ALA A 318 7.20 13.16 1.35
N LEU A 319 7.81 12.22 2.07
CA LEU A 319 7.14 11.37 3.07
C LEU A 319 6.39 12.15 4.17
N PRO A 320 6.94 13.21 4.80
CA PRO A 320 6.21 13.97 5.81
C PRO A 320 4.94 14.63 5.29
N VAL A 321 4.99 15.16 4.06
CA VAL A 321 3.84 15.81 3.40
C VAL A 321 2.78 14.78 3.06
N ALA A 322 3.18 13.65 2.46
CA ALA A 322 2.26 12.54 2.16
C ALA A 322 1.56 12.02 3.42
N ASN A 323 2.31 11.80 4.51
CA ASN A 323 1.78 11.35 5.79
C ASN A 323 0.84 12.38 6.44
N TRP A 324 1.14 13.68 6.33
CA TRP A 324 0.26 14.73 6.81
C TRP A 324 -1.06 14.77 6.05
N LEU A 325 -1.00 14.68 4.71
CA LEU A 325 -2.20 14.69 3.87
C LEU A 325 -3.07 13.46 4.13
N SER A 326 -2.46 12.28 4.20
CA SER A 326 -3.14 11.03 4.55
C SER A 326 -3.88 11.17 5.89
N ARG A 327 -3.21 11.63 6.96
CA ARG A 327 -3.86 11.84 8.27
C ARG A 327 -5.07 12.78 8.20
N ARG A 328 -4.99 13.85 7.39
CA ARG A 328 -6.12 14.76 7.19
C ARG A 328 -7.28 14.12 6.43
N VAL A 329 -6.99 13.29 5.45
CA VAL A 329 -7.99 12.51 4.71
C VAL A 329 -8.72 11.54 5.64
N GLU A 330 -7.97 10.77 6.42
CA GLU A 330 -8.51 9.82 7.42
C GLU A 330 -9.42 10.51 8.45
N THR A 331 -8.91 11.58 9.09
CA THR A 331 -9.68 12.32 10.10
C THR A 331 -11.01 12.85 9.53
N ALA A 332 -10.99 13.25 8.26
CA ALA A 332 -12.18 13.79 7.62
C ALA A 332 -13.17 12.70 7.18
N ALA A 333 -12.70 11.48 6.89
CA ALA A 333 -13.55 10.32 6.67
C ALA A 333 -14.18 9.82 7.98
N ASP A 334 -13.43 9.82 9.08
CA ASP A 334 -13.96 9.51 10.42
C ASP A 334 -15.08 10.46 10.83
N LEU A 335 -14.84 11.77 10.68
CA LEU A 335 -15.86 12.79 10.98
C LEU A 335 -17.09 12.64 10.06
N TYR A 336 -16.89 12.29 8.79
CA TYR A 336 -18.00 12.03 7.88
C TYR A 336 -18.84 10.84 8.34
N ALA A 337 -18.20 9.71 8.67
CA ALA A 337 -18.87 8.51 9.15
C ALA A 337 -19.66 8.77 10.44
N LEU A 338 -19.05 9.47 11.41
CA LEU A 338 -19.68 9.81 12.69
C LEU A 338 -20.87 10.75 12.51
N ASN A 339 -20.75 11.78 11.67
CA ASN A 339 -21.84 12.72 11.39
C ASN A 339 -23.00 12.06 10.64
N LEU A 340 -22.71 11.12 9.73
CA LEU A 340 -23.72 10.41 8.96
C LEU A 340 -24.47 9.39 9.81
N THR A 341 -23.76 8.62 10.64
CA THR A 341 -24.33 7.48 11.34
C THR A 341 -24.81 7.80 12.75
N GLY A 342 -24.17 8.76 13.43
CA GLY A 342 -24.37 9.02 14.86
C GLY A 342 -23.85 7.88 15.77
N MET A 343 -23.18 6.86 15.21
CA MET A 343 -22.82 5.62 15.90
C MET A 343 -21.43 5.70 16.56
N ARG A 344 -21.28 6.63 17.52
CA ARG A 344 -20.00 6.87 18.21
C ARG A 344 -19.45 5.63 18.91
N ASP A 345 -20.30 4.93 19.67
CA ASP A 345 -19.84 3.81 20.49
C ASP A 345 -19.46 2.61 19.63
N GLN A 346 -20.18 2.37 18.54
CA GLN A 346 -19.86 1.34 17.55
C GLN A 346 -18.58 1.68 16.81
N PHE A 347 -18.33 2.96 16.48
CA PHE A 347 -17.07 3.38 15.89
C PHE A 347 -15.89 3.09 16.83
N ILE A 348 -16.01 3.45 18.10
CA ILE A 348 -14.96 3.17 19.11
C ILE A 348 -14.77 1.65 19.26
N SER A 349 -15.85 0.87 19.29
CA SER A 349 -15.78 -0.58 19.38
C SER A 349 -15.09 -1.20 18.18
N ALA A 350 -15.48 -0.82 16.96
CA ALA A 350 -14.88 -1.27 15.71
C ALA A 350 -13.38 -0.95 15.65
N MET A 351 -12.98 0.28 15.96
CA MET A 351 -11.56 0.68 15.97
C MET A 351 -10.73 -0.11 16.99
N ASN A 352 -11.31 -0.47 18.14
CA ASN A 352 -10.64 -1.31 19.13
C ASN A 352 -10.51 -2.79 18.70
N LYS A 353 -11.37 -3.27 17.80
CA LYS A 353 -11.32 -4.64 17.26
C LYS A 353 -10.39 -4.75 16.06
N LEU A 354 -10.25 -3.66 15.29
CA LEU A 354 -9.40 -3.58 14.10
C LEU A 354 -7.92 -3.31 14.41
N GLY A 355 -7.64 -2.51 15.45
CA GLY A 355 -6.29 -2.17 15.91
C GLY A 355 -5.72 -3.13 16.95
#